data_AF-A0AAU1EQ60-F1
#
_entry.id   AF-A0AAU1EQ60-F1
#
_cell.length_a   1.000
_cell.length_b   1.000
_cell.length_c   1.000
_cell.angle_alpha   90.00
_cell.angle_beta   90.00
_cell.angle_gamma   90.00
#
_symmetry.space_group_name_H-M   'P 1'
#
loop_
_entity.id
_entity.type
_entity.pdbx_description
1 polymer ?
#
loop_
_entity_poly.entity_id
_entity_poly.type
_entity_poly.pdbx_seq_one_letter_code
_entity_poly.pdbx_strand_id
1 'polypeptide(L)'
;MRRRVSLVLLAFAVFFTALSPLLRWYAFPRLVKIPPSQYQEMVLEAKPATLLDYGTLQAKQVAKVTIVQTLKGNVEESEKIERSAGRDVVVWDSLSYVVGPDGKMVSRIPERYIFDAHSQAPVHATGEMVDGDAVRREGIEFKWPFLTEKRDYEYFDAQARTSAPIHYRGTRTFRGLEVYYFEQTIPWTKVPYPKKMPIPGVDATTLEKQTGTTRWYTTKRMFWVDPVTGGPVNGEEIHEEELRGGTLLGGREKVTAFAGHVKMRPDYVDYTVDLIKSNRRMVLLMTSYLPWGFVVLGTGLLALALFLEARSRRPRAPAADRDPEPVPA
;
A
#
# COMPACT_ATOMS: atom_id res chain seq x y z
N MET A 1 38.11 38.22 -10.06
CA MET A 1 37.52 36.87 -10.32
C MET A 1 36.97 36.20 -9.06
N ARG A 2 37.72 36.14 -7.95
CA ARG A 2 37.30 35.45 -6.70
C ARG A 2 35.96 35.91 -6.11
N ARG A 3 35.66 37.22 -6.11
CA ARG A 3 34.36 37.77 -5.64
C ARG A 3 33.16 37.32 -6.47
N ARG A 4 33.30 37.21 -7.80
CA ARG A 4 32.23 36.67 -8.68
C ARG A 4 31.98 35.19 -8.39
N VAL A 5 33.04 34.42 -8.18
CA VAL A 5 32.96 33.00 -7.81
C VAL A 5 32.26 32.83 -6.46
N SER A 6 32.61 33.60 -5.43
CA SER A 6 31.94 33.55 -4.13
C SER A 6 30.45 33.86 -4.22
N LEU A 7 30.05 34.85 -5.04
CA LEU A 7 28.63 35.18 -5.25
C LEU A 7 27.87 34.07 -5.97
N VAL A 8 28.47 33.44 -6.98
CA VAL A 8 27.89 32.29 -7.67
C VAL A 8 27.69 31.12 -6.71
N LEU A 9 28.71 30.80 -5.89
CA LEU A 9 28.61 29.75 -4.87
C LEU A 9 27.51 30.04 -3.84
N LEU A 10 27.40 31.30 -3.40
CA LEU A 10 26.33 31.72 -2.49
C LEU A 10 24.94 31.55 -3.13
N ALA A 11 24.79 31.92 -4.41
CA ALA A 11 23.52 31.74 -5.12
C ALA A 11 23.13 30.26 -5.21
N PHE A 12 24.07 29.36 -5.54
CA PHE A 12 23.81 27.92 -5.52
C PHE A 12 23.52 27.39 -4.12
N ALA A 13 24.22 27.88 -3.10
CA ALA A 13 23.96 27.49 -1.72
C ALA A 13 22.51 27.80 -1.31
N VAL A 14 22.04 29.00 -1.61
CA VAL A 14 20.64 29.42 -1.37
C VAL A 14 19.68 28.56 -2.19
N PHE A 15 19.96 28.35 -3.47
CA PHE A 15 19.11 27.55 -4.37
C PHE A 15 18.91 26.12 -3.85
N PHE A 16 19.99 25.38 -3.54
CA PHE A 16 19.86 24.00 -3.05
C PHE A 16 19.20 23.95 -1.67
N THR A 17 19.54 24.87 -0.78
CA THR A 17 18.91 24.94 0.55
C THR A 17 17.40 25.18 0.44
N ALA A 18 16.95 26.04 -0.48
CA ALA A 18 15.54 26.29 -0.75
C ALA A 18 14.85 25.10 -1.45
N LEU A 19 15.56 24.38 -2.33
CA LEU A 19 15.01 23.24 -3.06
C LEU A 19 14.75 22.02 -2.14
N SER A 20 15.51 21.87 -1.06
CA SER A 20 15.33 20.78 -0.08
C SER A 20 13.90 20.70 0.51
N PRO A 21 13.37 21.74 1.18
CA PRO A 21 12.01 21.73 1.71
C PRO A 21 10.95 21.67 0.59
N LEU A 22 11.22 22.28 -0.58
CA LEU A 22 10.32 22.24 -1.72
C LEU A 22 10.14 20.81 -2.25
N LEU A 23 11.22 20.02 -2.36
CA LEU A 23 11.10 18.63 -2.79
C LEU A 23 10.22 17.81 -1.84
N ARG A 24 10.49 17.89 -0.53
CA ARG A 24 9.82 17.05 0.47
C ARG A 24 8.36 17.45 0.70
N TRP A 25 8.07 18.74 0.83
CA TRP A 25 6.74 19.21 1.26
C TRP A 25 5.88 19.76 0.13
N TYR A 26 6.48 20.15 -1.01
CA TYR A 26 5.71 20.64 -2.15
C TYR A 26 5.65 19.64 -3.30
N ALA A 27 6.80 19.14 -3.77
CA ALA A 27 6.87 18.27 -4.95
C ALA A 27 6.38 16.85 -4.65
N PHE A 28 6.86 16.22 -3.56
CA PHE A 28 6.50 14.85 -3.22
C PHE A 28 4.98 14.62 -3.12
N PRO A 29 4.19 15.39 -2.36
CA PRO A 29 2.74 15.19 -2.26
C PRO A 29 1.95 15.48 -3.54
N ARG A 30 2.58 16.02 -4.58
CA ARG A 30 1.93 16.36 -5.87
C ARG A 30 2.34 15.44 -7.00
N LEU A 31 3.55 14.88 -6.93
CA LEU A 31 4.13 14.08 -8.01
C LEU A 31 4.04 12.58 -7.73
N VAL A 32 4.14 12.17 -6.47
CA VAL A 32 4.14 10.75 -6.12
C VAL A 32 2.72 10.27 -5.90
N LYS A 33 2.21 9.52 -6.88
CA LYS A 33 0.91 8.86 -6.83
C LYS A 33 0.96 7.43 -7.33
N ILE A 34 -0.07 6.67 -7.01
CA ILE A 34 -0.28 5.34 -7.57
C ILE A 34 -0.64 5.46 -9.06
N PRO A 35 0.03 4.74 -9.96
CA PRO A 35 -0.30 4.79 -11.38
C PRO A 35 -1.64 4.06 -11.63
N PRO A 36 -2.55 4.63 -12.44
CA PRO A 36 -3.85 4.03 -12.73
C PRO A 36 -3.77 2.75 -13.57
N SER A 37 -2.60 2.43 -14.12
CA SER A 37 -2.33 1.24 -14.95
C SER A 37 -1.70 0.08 -14.18
N GLN A 38 -1.54 0.19 -12.86
CA GLN A 38 -0.89 -0.84 -12.05
C GLN A 38 -1.60 -2.19 -12.19
N TYR A 39 -0.82 -3.25 -12.39
CA TYR A 39 -1.30 -4.63 -12.34
C TYR A 39 -0.48 -5.40 -11.31
N GLN A 40 -1.16 -6.11 -10.42
CA GLN A 40 -0.54 -6.96 -9.42
C GLN A 40 -1.33 -8.26 -9.30
N GLU A 41 -0.61 -9.37 -9.23
CA GLU A 41 -1.16 -10.67 -8.88
C GLU A 41 -0.47 -11.16 -7.62
N MET A 42 -1.22 -11.83 -6.76
CA MET A 42 -0.69 -12.54 -5.61
C MET A 42 -1.38 -13.89 -5.47
N VAL A 43 -0.58 -14.90 -5.17
CA VAL A 43 -1.07 -16.23 -4.85
C VAL A 43 -0.84 -16.50 -3.37
N LEU A 44 -1.90 -16.84 -2.67
CA LEU A 44 -1.89 -17.30 -1.29
C LEU A 44 -2.23 -18.78 -1.22
N GLU A 45 -1.75 -19.44 -0.18
CA GLU A 45 -1.97 -20.85 0.06
C GLU A 45 -2.30 -21.10 1.53
N ALA A 46 -3.25 -21.98 1.79
CA ALA A 46 -3.52 -22.53 3.11
C ALA A 46 -3.12 -24.01 3.14
N LYS A 47 -2.23 -24.38 4.08
CA LYS A 47 -1.59 -25.70 4.17
C LYS A 47 -1.40 -26.15 5.63
N PRO A 48 -2.10 -27.20 6.11
CA PRO A 48 -3.31 -27.78 5.53
C PRO A 48 -4.51 -26.80 5.67
N ALA A 49 -5.63 -27.14 5.05
CA ALA A 49 -6.88 -26.40 5.21
C ALA A 49 -8.07 -27.35 5.37
N THR A 50 -9.19 -26.84 5.86
CA THR A 50 -10.50 -27.51 5.83
C THR A 50 -11.33 -26.85 4.74
N LEU A 51 -12.00 -27.64 3.91
CA LEU A 51 -12.89 -27.16 2.86
C LEU A 51 -14.16 -28.02 2.84
N LEU A 52 -15.31 -27.36 2.65
CA LEU A 52 -16.59 -28.03 2.49
C LEU A 52 -16.70 -28.68 1.12
N ASP A 53 -17.03 -29.96 1.12
CA ASP A 53 -17.50 -30.66 -0.07
C ASP A 53 -18.97 -30.29 -0.31
N TYR A 54 -19.25 -29.48 -1.33
CA TYR A 54 -20.62 -29.04 -1.62
C TYR A 54 -21.55 -30.15 -2.11
N GLY A 55 -21.02 -31.31 -2.54
CA GLY A 55 -21.82 -32.46 -2.93
C GLY A 55 -22.35 -33.26 -1.74
N THR A 56 -21.53 -33.41 -0.69
CA THR A 56 -21.92 -34.14 0.54
C THR A 56 -22.27 -33.22 1.71
N LEU A 57 -21.99 -31.93 1.58
CA LEU A 57 -22.05 -30.91 2.63
C LEU A 57 -21.26 -31.33 3.88
N GLN A 58 -20.12 -31.99 3.69
CA GLN A 58 -19.21 -32.37 4.78
C GLN A 58 -17.89 -31.60 4.66
N ALA A 59 -17.42 -31.08 5.80
CA ALA A 59 -16.10 -30.48 5.89
C ALA A 59 -15.03 -31.58 5.79
N LYS A 60 -14.05 -31.39 4.91
CA LYS A 60 -12.93 -32.32 4.72
C LYS A 60 -11.62 -31.57 4.87
N GLN A 61 -10.64 -32.20 5.49
CA GLN A 61 -9.27 -31.69 5.48
C GLN A 61 -8.66 -31.93 4.10
N VAL A 62 -8.04 -30.89 3.55
CA VAL A 62 -7.35 -30.92 2.26
C VAL A 62 -5.91 -30.46 2.46
N ALA A 63 -5.00 -31.03 1.68
CA ALA A 63 -3.57 -30.73 1.80
C ALA A 63 -3.26 -29.26 1.49
N LYS A 64 -4.02 -28.67 0.56
CA LYS A 64 -3.81 -27.30 0.09
C LYS A 64 -5.09 -26.70 -0.47
N VAL A 65 -5.31 -25.43 -0.19
CA VAL A 65 -6.19 -24.54 -0.96
C VAL A 65 -5.35 -23.38 -1.47
N THR A 66 -5.60 -22.94 -2.70
CA THR A 66 -4.92 -21.80 -3.31
C THR A 66 -5.92 -20.67 -3.50
N ILE A 67 -5.57 -19.46 -3.08
CA ILE A 67 -6.33 -18.25 -3.35
C ILE A 67 -5.48 -17.40 -4.30
N VAL A 68 -6.08 -16.94 -5.39
CA VAL A 68 -5.44 -16.01 -6.31
C VAL A 68 -6.18 -14.69 -6.22
N GLN A 69 -5.42 -13.62 -6.00
CA GLN A 69 -5.93 -12.27 -6.00
C GLN A 69 -5.22 -11.46 -7.08
N THR A 70 -6.00 -10.79 -7.93
CA THR A 70 -5.49 -9.87 -8.93
C THR A 70 -6.02 -8.47 -8.67
N LEU A 71 -5.16 -7.47 -8.67
CA LEU A 71 -5.48 -6.05 -8.64
C LEU A 71 -5.14 -5.46 -10.00
N LYS A 72 -6.14 -4.97 -10.72
CA LYS A 72 -5.96 -4.36 -12.04
C LYS A 72 -6.45 -2.92 -12.03
N GLY A 73 -5.54 -2.01 -12.37
CA GLY A 73 -5.83 -0.63 -12.70
C GLY A 73 -6.78 -0.49 -13.88
N ASN A 74 -7.87 0.25 -13.67
CA ASN A 74 -8.82 0.61 -14.71
C ASN A 74 -8.61 2.07 -15.09
N VAL A 75 -7.74 2.30 -16.08
CA VAL A 75 -7.34 3.64 -16.53
C VAL A 75 -8.55 4.43 -17.03
N GLU A 76 -9.41 3.80 -17.83
CA GLU A 76 -10.58 4.46 -18.42
C GLU A 76 -11.56 4.96 -17.35
N GLU A 77 -11.90 4.11 -16.38
CA GLU A 77 -12.80 4.51 -15.29
C GLU A 77 -12.12 5.49 -14.32
N SER A 78 -10.81 5.39 -14.13
CA SER A 78 -10.03 6.38 -13.36
C SER A 78 -10.17 7.77 -13.98
N GLU A 79 -9.83 7.93 -15.27
CA GLU A 79 -9.93 9.22 -15.97
C GLU A 79 -11.35 9.78 -15.98
N LYS A 80 -12.36 8.90 -16.12
CA LYS A 80 -13.76 9.30 -16.08
C LYS A 80 -14.17 9.85 -14.73
N ILE A 81 -13.78 9.20 -13.63
CA ILE A 81 -14.12 9.64 -12.28
C ILE A 81 -13.32 10.89 -11.93
N GLU A 82 -12.03 10.97 -12.28
CA GLU A 82 -11.19 12.16 -12.06
C GLU A 82 -11.83 13.44 -12.60
N ARG A 83 -12.40 13.39 -13.82
CA ARG A 83 -13.12 14.53 -14.42
C ARG A 83 -14.26 15.07 -13.56
N SER A 84 -14.91 14.21 -12.78
CA SER A 84 -16.01 14.58 -11.88
C SER A 84 -15.58 14.84 -10.43
N ALA A 85 -14.49 14.21 -9.99
CA ALA A 85 -14.05 14.23 -8.60
C ALA A 85 -13.10 15.39 -8.26
N GLY A 86 -12.50 16.03 -9.28
CA GLY A 86 -11.61 17.18 -9.10
C GLY A 86 -10.29 16.88 -8.38
N ARG A 87 -9.88 15.61 -8.36
CA ARG A 87 -8.65 15.10 -7.73
C ARG A 87 -8.15 13.88 -8.51
N ASP A 88 -6.89 13.49 -8.28
CA ASP A 88 -6.33 12.26 -8.85
C ASP A 88 -6.97 11.02 -8.22
N VAL A 89 -7.58 10.15 -9.02
CA VAL A 89 -8.34 8.98 -8.57
C VAL A 89 -7.84 7.75 -9.30
N VAL A 90 -7.66 6.66 -8.56
CA VAL A 90 -7.35 5.35 -9.12
C VAL A 90 -8.53 4.42 -8.87
N VAL A 91 -8.91 3.71 -9.93
CA VAL A 91 -9.88 2.61 -9.88
C VAL A 91 -9.13 1.29 -10.01
N TRP A 92 -9.28 0.43 -9.01
CA TRP A 92 -8.82 -0.95 -9.04
C TRP A 92 -10.00 -1.90 -9.16
N ASP A 93 -10.01 -2.68 -10.25
CA ASP A 93 -10.83 -3.87 -10.39
C ASP A 93 -10.04 -5.04 -9.79
N SER A 94 -10.49 -5.52 -8.62
CA SER A 94 -9.92 -6.68 -7.93
C SER A 94 -10.72 -7.93 -8.25
N LEU A 95 -10.04 -9.08 -8.27
CA LEU A 95 -10.67 -10.39 -8.30
C LEU A 95 -9.93 -11.31 -7.35
N SER A 96 -10.63 -11.76 -6.31
CA SER A 96 -10.17 -12.83 -5.43
C SER A 96 -10.92 -14.10 -5.76
N TYR A 97 -10.23 -15.20 -6.06
CA TYR A 97 -10.86 -16.49 -6.30
C TYR A 97 -10.11 -17.64 -5.63
N VAL A 98 -10.89 -18.62 -5.17
CA VAL A 98 -10.40 -19.79 -4.45
C VAL A 98 -10.35 -20.97 -5.42
N VAL A 99 -9.23 -21.69 -5.43
CA VAL A 99 -8.99 -22.90 -6.21
C VAL A 99 -8.84 -24.06 -5.24
N GLY A 100 -9.72 -25.06 -5.40
CA GLY A 100 -9.71 -26.29 -4.62
C GLY A 100 -8.52 -27.19 -4.96
N PRO A 101 -8.30 -28.27 -4.19
CA PRO A 101 -7.21 -29.21 -4.45
C PRO A 101 -7.32 -29.93 -5.81
N ASP A 102 -8.52 -29.98 -6.38
CA ASP A 102 -8.82 -30.56 -7.70
C ASP A 102 -8.58 -29.59 -8.87
N GLY A 103 -8.09 -28.38 -8.58
CA GLY A 103 -7.85 -27.33 -9.57
C GLY A 103 -9.12 -26.60 -10.03
N LYS A 104 -10.30 -26.93 -9.48
CA LYS A 104 -11.55 -26.24 -9.83
C LYS A 104 -11.70 -24.97 -9.00
N MET A 105 -12.30 -23.95 -9.62
CA MET A 105 -12.67 -22.73 -8.93
C MET A 105 -13.83 -23.00 -7.98
N VAL A 106 -13.64 -22.69 -6.71
CA VAL A 106 -14.63 -22.82 -5.64
C VAL A 106 -15.51 -21.58 -5.59
N SER A 107 -14.90 -20.41 -5.47
CA SER A 107 -15.62 -19.14 -5.38
C SER A 107 -14.80 -18.03 -6.03
N ARG A 108 -15.47 -16.94 -6.39
CA ARG A 108 -14.81 -15.71 -6.82
C ARG A 108 -15.59 -14.50 -6.35
N ILE A 109 -14.87 -13.45 -5.96
CA ILE A 109 -15.42 -12.19 -5.46
C ILE A 109 -14.72 -11.07 -6.24
N PRO A 110 -15.39 -10.50 -7.26
CA PRO A 110 -14.91 -9.30 -7.91
C PRO A 110 -15.18 -8.09 -7.03
N GLU A 111 -14.30 -7.10 -7.06
CA GLU A 111 -14.48 -5.84 -6.36
C GLU A 111 -14.05 -4.67 -7.23
N ARG A 112 -14.67 -3.52 -7.02
CA ARG A 112 -14.18 -2.25 -7.55
C ARG A 112 -13.91 -1.31 -6.39
N TYR A 113 -12.63 -0.98 -6.22
CA TYR A 113 -12.15 -0.03 -5.24
C TYR A 113 -11.73 1.27 -5.92
N ILE A 114 -12.17 2.39 -5.37
CA ILE A 114 -11.97 3.72 -5.93
C ILE A 114 -11.35 4.58 -4.83
N PHE A 115 -10.17 5.13 -5.08
CA PHE A 115 -9.40 5.82 -4.04
C PHE A 115 -8.55 6.96 -4.60
N ASP A 116 -8.19 7.87 -3.72
CA ASP A 116 -7.31 8.99 -4.04
C ASP A 116 -5.87 8.50 -4.25
N ALA A 117 -5.29 8.86 -5.39
CA ALA A 117 -4.02 8.30 -5.85
C ALA A 117 -2.82 8.64 -4.95
N HIS A 118 -2.94 9.67 -4.11
CA HIS A 118 -1.89 10.14 -3.20
C HIS A 118 -2.11 9.62 -1.78
N SER A 119 -3.28 9.90 -1.21
CA SER A 119 -3.61 9.61 0.19
C SER A 119 -4.06 8.18 0.46
N GLN A 120 -4.49 7.45 -0.58
CA GLN A 120 -5.12 6.12 -0.46
C GLN A 120 -6.47 6.14 0.26
N ALA A 121 -7.06 7.32 0.48
CA ALA A 121 -8.40 7.43 1.06
C ALA A 121 -9.46 6.99 0.03
N PRO A 122 -10.53 6.28 0.45
CA PRO A 122 -11.65 5.97 -0.43
C PRO A 122 -12.25 7.21 -1.08
N VAL A 123 -12.63 7.08 -2.35
CA VAL A 123 -13.37 8.08 -3.09
C VAL A 123 -14.69 7.45 -3.51
N HIS A 124 -15.78 7.92 -2.90
CA HIS A 124 -17.12 7.38 -3.17
C HIS A 124 -17.65 7.90 -4.49
N ALA A 125 -17.62 7.04 -5.49
CA ALA A 125 -18.10 7.30 -6.83
C ALA A 125 -18.93 6.12 -7.34
N THR A 126 -19.68 6.35 -8.42
CA THR A 126 -20.51 5.31 -9.05
C THR A 126 -19.65 4.12 -9.47
N GLY A 127 -20.13 2.92 -9.18
CA GLY A 127 -19.46 1.66 -9.55
C GLY A 127 -18.65 1.03 -8.42
N GLU A 128 -18.46 1.71 -7.29
CA GLU A 128 -17.88 1.11 -6.08
C GLU A 128 -18.71 -0.12 -5.66
N MET A 129 -18.09 -1.32 -5.63
CA MET A 129 -18.82 -2.55 -5.37
C MET A 129 -17.96 -3.68 -4.78
N VAL A 130 -18.65 -4.63 -4.15
CA VAL A 130 -18.14 -5.96 -3.79
C VAL A 130 -19.13 -7.00 -4.29
N ASP A 131 -18.66 -7.94 -5.09
CA ASP A 131 -19.47 -8.99 -5.72
C ASP A 131 -20.71 -8.44 -6.45
N GLY A 132 -20.56 -7.28 -7.08
CA GLY A 132 -21.61 -6.56 -7.79
C GLY A 132 -22.65 -5.86 -6.91
N ASP A 133 -22.52 -5.92 -5.58
CA ASP A 133 -23.35 -5.12 -4.67
C ASP A 133 -22.64 -3.79 -4.38
N ALA A 134 -23.38 -2.69 -4.47
CA ALA A 134 -22.83 -1.38 -4.15
C ALA A 134 -22.42 -1.33 -2.67
N VAL A 135 -21.22 -0.82 -2.41
CA VAL A 135 -20.71 -0.62 -1.05
C VAL A 135 -20.19 0.79 -0.89
N ARG A 136 -20.01 1.20 0.37
CA ARG A 136 -19.32 2.43 0.73
C ARG A 136 -18.23 2.08 1.74
N ARG A 137 -16.96 2.30 1.36
CA ARG A 137 -15.81 1.91 2.19
C ARG A 137 -15.34 2.99 3.14
N GLU A 138 -15.06 2.64 4.39
CA GLU A 138 -14.36 3.52 5.31
C GLU A 138 -12.94 3.01 5.53
N GLY A 139 -11.95 3.90 5.46
CA GLY A 139 -10.55 3.50 5.61
C GLY A 139 -9.96 2.81 4.39
N ILE A 140 -8.76 2.25 4.57
CA ILE A 140 -7.97 1.64 3.48
C ILE A 140 -8.39 0.19 3.23
N GLU A 141 -7.95 -0.40 2.12
CA GLU A 141 -8.19 -1.82 1.84
C GLU A 141 -6.91 -2.51 1.35
N PHE A 142 -6.36 -2.15 0.20
CA PHE A 142 -5.21 -2.88 -0.36
C PHE A 142 -3.86 -2.31 0.05
N LYS A 143 -3.81 -1.05 0.50
CA LYS A 143 -2.58 -0.30 0.63
C LYS A 143 -2.67 0.82 1.67
N TRP A 144 -1.61 0.97 2.47
CA TRP A 144 -1.46 2.11 3.40
C TRP A 144 -0.96 3.36 2.66
N PRO A 145 -1.25 4.56 3.22
CA PRO A 145 -0.71 5.81 2.71
C PRO A 145 0.81 5.80 2.64
N PHE A 146 1.38 6.53 1.67
CA PHE A 146 2.81 6.82 1.65
C PHE A 146 3.26 7.43 2.98
N LEU A 147 4.50 7.17 3.38
CA LEU A 147 5.01 7.60 4.68
C LEU A 147 4.08 7.18 5.83
N THR A 148 3.69 5.89 5.81
CA THR A 148 2.79 5.30 6.79
C THR A 148 3.25 5.63 8.21
N GLU A 149 2.29 5.98 9.06
CA GLU A 149 2.51 6.40 10.43
C GLU A 149 2.33 5.22 11.39
N LYS A 150 2.93 5.32 12.58
CA LYS A 150 2.82 4.33 13.65
C LYS A 150 1.51 4.53 14.43
N ARG A 151 0.38 4.30 13.76
CA ARG A 151 -0.96 4.44 14.33
C ARG A 151 -1.92 3.42 13.76
N ASP A 152 -3.10 3.33 14.35
CA ASP A 152 -4.18 2.52 13.83
C ASP A 152 -4.84 3.20 12.61
N TYR A 153 -5.42 2.39 11.74
CA TYR A 153 -6.13 2.82 10.55
C TYR A 153 -7.50 2.13 10.52
N GLU A 154 -8.50 2.74 9.88
CA GLU A 154 -9.68 1.99 9.47
C GLU A 154 -9.31 1.11 8.28
N TYR A 155 -9.79 -0.14 8.29
CA TYR A 155 -9.56 -1.08 7.21
C TYR A 155 -10.87 -1.75 6.82
N PHE A 156 -11.21 -1.63 5.54
CA PHE A 156 -12.43 -2.18 4.98
C PHE A 156 -12.29 -3.69 4.74
N ASP A 157 -13.32 -4.43 5.13
CA ASP A 157 -13.41 -5.85 4.89
C ASP A 157 -14.46 -6.16 3.82
N ALA A 158 -14.03 -6.70 2.68
CA ALA A 158 -14.92 -7.05 1.58
C ALA A 158 -15.97 -8.12 1.94
N GLN A 159 -15.65 -9.06 2.83
CA GLN A 159 -16.57 -10.16 3.18
C GLN A 159 -17.75 -9.67 4.04
N ALA A 160 -17.45 -8.95 5.13
CA ALA A 160 -18.42 -8.30 6.01
C ALA A 160 -19.07 -7.07 5.37
N ARG A 161 -18.39 -6.46 4.40
CA ARG A 161 -18.77 -5.16 3.81
C ARG A 161 -18.84 -4.05 4.85
N THR A 162 -17.93 -4.11 5.82
CA THR A 162 -17.81 -3.16 6.92
C THR A 162 -16.35 -2.85 7.18
N SER A 163 -16.09 -1.71 7.81
CA SER A 163 -14.75 -1.34 8.26
C SER A 163 -14.58 -1.61 9.75
N ALA A 164 -13.36 -1.94 10.13
CA ALA A 164 -12.95 -2.02 11.52
C ALA A 164 -11.50 -1.55 11.65
N PRO A 165 -11.08 -1.09 12.84
CA PRO A 165 -9.69 -0.72 13.07
C PRO A 165 -8.73 -1.87 12.78
N ILE A 166 -7.70 -1.59 11.98
CA ILE A 166 -6.49 -2.37 11.88
C ILE A 166 -5.40 -1.72 12.73
N HIS A 167 -4.88 -2.48 13.68
CA HIS A 167 -4.04 -1.92 14.72
C HIS A 167 -2.55 -2.03 14.39
N TYR A 168 -1.80 -0.97 14.67
CA TYR A 168 -0.35 -1.03 14.67
C TYR A 168 0.14 -1.84 15.89
N ARG A 169 1.00 -2.82 15.63
CA ARG A 169 1.51 -3.78 16.62
C ARG A 169 3.04 -3.77 16.71
N GLY A 170 3.67 -2.71 16.22
CA GLY A 170 5.11 -2.49 16.34
C GLY A 170 5.87 -2.56 15.02
N THR A 171 7.17 -2.34 15.12
CA THR A 171 8.13 -2.41 14.01
C THR A 171 8.84 -3.76 14.05
N ARG A 172 9.05 -4.40 12.89
CA ARG A 172 9.73 -5.70 12.77
C ARG A 172 10.71 -5.69 11.61
N THR A 173 11.66 -6.61 11.62
CA THR A 173 12.49 -6.90 10.44
C THR A 173 11.85 -8.05 9.65
N PHE A 174 11.63 -7.85 8.35
CA PHE A 174 11.11 -8.87 7.44
C PHE A 174 11.91 -8.88 6.14
N ARG A 175 12.59 -9.99 5.83
CA ARG A 175 13.45 -10.14 4.63
C ARG A 175 14.41 -8.96 4.41
N GLY A 176 15.01 -8.47 5.49
CA GLY A 176 15.97 -7.36 5.49
C GLY A 176 15.35 -5.96 5.39
N LEU A 177 14.01 -5.84 5.47
CA LEU A 177 13.30 -4.56 5.53
C LEU A 177 12.80 -4.30 6.94
N GLU A 178 12.93 -3.05 7.40
CA GLU A 178 12.20 -2.55 8.55
C GLU A 178 10.75 -2.26 8.12
N VAL A 179 9.80 -2.97 8.70
CA VAL A 179 8.38 -2.93 8.35
C VAL A 179 7.51 -2.66 9.58
N TYR A 180 6.37 -2.04 9.36
CA TYR A 180 5.33 -1.89 10.37
C TYR A 180 4.40 -3.10 10.31
N TYR A 181 4.10 -3.64 11.48
CA TYR A 181 3.27 -4.83 11.61
C TYR A 181 1.88 -4.42 12.07
N PHE A 182 0.86 -4.87 11.36
CA PHE A 182 -0.53 -4.51 11.55
C PHE A 182 -1.38 -5.76 11.76
N GLU A 183 -2.35 -5.71 12.67
CA GLU A 183 -3.31 -6.79 12.91
C GLU A 183 -4.75 -6.28 13.00
N GLN A 184 -5.66 -6.98 12.32
CA GLN A 184 -7.10 -6.79 12.43
C GLN A 184 -7.75 -8.13 12.75
N THR A 185 -8.73 -8.14 13.64
CA THR A 185 -9.58 -9.31 13.86
C THR A 185 -11.02 -8.92 13.61
N ILE A 186 -11.65 -9.58 12.65
CA ILE A 186 -13.09 -9.50 12.43
C ILE A 186 -13.73 -10.64 13.22
N PRO A 187 -14.57 -10.35 14.23
CA PRO A 187 -15.26 -11.39 14.97
C PRO A 187 -16.25 -12.12 14.05
N TRP A 188 -16.76 -13.27 14.50
CA TRP A 188 -17.79 -14.02 13.77
C TRP A 188 -18.94 -13.12 13.32
N THR A 189 -19.00 -12.87 12.02
CA THR A 189 -19.94 -11.96 11.38
C THR A 189 -20.71 -12.71 10.32
N LYS A 190 -22.02 -12.50 10.26
CA LYS A 190 -22.86 -13.04 9.18
C LYS A 190 -22.53 -12.31 7.88
N VAL A 191 -22.30 -13.05 6.81
CA VAL A 191 -21.88 -12.51 5.50
C VAL A 191 -22.74 -13.06 4.36
N PRO A 192 -22.92 -12.29 3.27
CA PRO A 192 -23.70 -12.74 2.13
C PRO A 192 -22.97 -13.85 1.37
N TYR A 193 -23.70 -14.84 0.85
CA TYR A 193 -23.17 -15.85 -0.07
C TYR A 193 -22.50 -15.21 -1.30
N PRO A 194 -21.39 -15.77 -1.82
CA PRO A 194 -20.80 -15.24 -3.04
C PRO A 194 -21.77 -15.55 -4.18
N LYS A 195 -22.03 -14.60 -5.07
CA LYS A 195 -22.97 -14.77 -6.19
C LYS A 195 -22.56 -15.90 -7.12
N LYS A 196 -21.27 -16.25 -7.15
CA LYS A 196 -20.72 -17.40 -7.86
C LYS A 196 -20.18 -18.43 -6.89
N MET A 197 -20.91 -19.53 -6.77
CA MET A 197 -20.56 -20.72 -5.99
C MET A 197 -20.43 -21.95 -6.89
N PRO A 198 -19.75 -23.01 -6.44
CA PRO A 198 -19.47 -24.18 -7.27
C PRO A 198 -20.62 -25.20 -7.20
N ILE A 199 -21.84 -24.73 -6.93
CA ILE A 199 -23.05 -25.56 -6.82
C ILE A 199 -23.87 -25.38 -8.10
N PRO A 200 -23.88 -26.37 -9.02
CA PRO A 200 -24.63 -26.26 -10.27
C PRO A 200 -26.13 -26.07 -10.00
N GLY A 201 -26.76 -25.12 -10.69
CA GLY A 201 -28.21 -24.90 -10.65
C GLY A 201 -28.74 -24.19 -9.39
N VAL A 202 -27.87 -23.79 -8.45
CA VAL A 202 -28.26 -23.05 -7.26
C VAL A 202 -27.91 -21.58 -7.41
N ASP A 203 -28.94 -20.72 -7.34
CA ASP A 203 -28.74 -19.28 -7.22
C ASP A 203 -28.36 -18.93 -5.77
N ALA A 204 -27.08 -18.65 -5.56
CA ALA A 204 -26.53 -18.31 -4.25
C ALA A 204 -27.22 -17.08 -3.61
N THR A 205 -27.83 -16.18 -4.40
CA THR A 205 -28.53 -15.00 -3.87
C THR A 205 -29.85 -15.34 -3.20
N THR A 206 -30.42 -16.51 -3.51
CA THR A 206 -31.67 -17.00 -2.92
C THR A 206 -31.45 -18.13 -1.93
N LEU A 207 -30.23 -18.67 -1.83
CA LEU A 207 -29.90 -19.83 -1.00
C LEU A 207 -30.30 -19.66 0.47
N GLU A 208 -29.95 -18.52 1.08
CA GLU A 208 -30.34 -18.24 2.47
C GLU A 208 -31.87 -18.19 2.62
N LYS A 209 -32.58 -17.55 1.68
CA LYS A 209 -34.05 -17.43 1.73
C LYS A 209 -34.74 -18.78 1.55
N GLN A 210 -34.18 -19.65 0.72
CA GLN A 210 -34.75 -20.97 0.42
C GLN A 210 -34.46 -22.00 1.51
N THR A 211 -33.27 -21.95 2.12
CA THR A 211 -32.82 -22.99 3.06
C THR A 211 -32.83 -22.52 4.51
N GLY A 212 -32.84 -21.21 4.77
CA GLY A 212 -32.59 -20.65 6.10
C GLY A 212 -31.13 -20.79 6.57
N THR A 213 -30.23 -21.34 5.74
CA THR A 213 -28.82 -21.56 6.10
C THR A 213 -28.04 -20.28 5.84
N THR A 214 -27.37 -19.79 6.88
CA THR A 214 -26.61 -18.53 6.87
C THR A 214 -25.12 -18.79 6.75
N ARG A 215 -24.37 -17.92 6.05
CA ARG A 215 -22.90 -17.96 6.05
C ARG A 215 -22.34 -16.99 7.08
N TRP A 216 -21.35 -17.46 7.81
CA TRP A 216 -20.62 -16.70 8.82
C TRP A 216 -19.14 -16.79 8.54
N TYR A 217 -18.42 -15.74 8.87
CA TYR A 217 -16.97 -15.71 8.74
C TYR A 217 -16.31 -14.97 9.89
N THR A 218 -15.06 -15.33 10.16
CA THR A 218 -14.15 -14.63 11.05
C THR A 218 -12.77 -14.65 10.40
N THR A 219 -11.98 -13.61 10.61
CA THR A 219 -10.59 -13.61 10.17
C THR A 219 -9.70 -12.83 11.11
N LYS A 220 -8.47 -13.30 11.29
CA LYS A 220 -7.37 -12.51 11.81
C LYS A 220 -6.42 -12.20 10.66
N ARG A 221 -6.33 -10.93 10.27
CA ARG A 221 -5.39 -10.44 9.27
C ARG A 221 -4.10 -9.96 9.92
N MET A 222 -2.99 -10.26 9.27
CA MET A 222 -1.67 -9.76 9.63
C MET A 222 -0.98 -9.21 8.39
N PHE A 223 -0.52 -7.95 8.47
CA PHE A 223 0.21 -7.32 7.38
C PHE A 223 1.57 -6.82 7.84
N TRP A 224 2.56 -6.97 6.96
CA TRP A 224 3.88 -6.37 7.09
C TRP A 224 3.98 -5.29 6.04
N VAL A 225 4.06 -4.03 6.47
CA VAL A 225 3.91 -2.87 5.61
C VAL A 225 5.22 -2.09 5.58
N ASP A 226 5.71 -1.79 4.39
CA ASP A 226 6.87 -0.90 4.24
C ASP A 226 6.46 0.54 4.59
N PRO A 227 7.07 1.17 5.61
CA PRO A 227 6.58 2.45 6.12
C PRO A 227 6.82 3.63 5.17
N VAL A 228 7.69 3.47 4.17
CA VAL A 228 8.00 4.54 3.22
C VAL A 228 6.97 4.56 2.10
N THR A 229 6.77 3.41 1.47
CA THR A 229 5.83 3.29 0.36
C THR A 229 4.41 3.14 0.86
N GLY A 230 4.18 2.50 2.00
CA GLY A 230 2.88 2.04 2.50
C GLY A 230 2.38 0.76 1.84
N GLY A 231 3.20 0.09 1.03
CA GLY A 231 2.84 -1.17 0.40
C GLY A 231 3.03 -2.37 1.34
N PRO A 232 2.09 -3.31 1.41
CA PRO A 232 2.30 -4.58 2.09
C PRO A 232 3.39 -5.39 1.39
N VAL A 233 4.40 -5.85 2.13
CA VAL A 233 5.41 -6.82 1.65
C VAL A 233 5.02 -8.26 1.94
N ASN A 234 4.08 -8.46 2.86
CA ASN A 234 3.46 -9.75 3.16
C ASN A 234 2.06 -9.53 3.74
N GLY A 235 1.19 -10.51 3.53
CA GLY A 235 -0.15 -10.58 4.09
C GLY A 235 -0.46 -12.03 4.44
N GLU A 236 -1.01 -12.23 5.64
CA GLU A 236 -1.46 -13.52 6.13
C GLU A 236 -2.84 -13.38 6.77
N GLU A 237 -3.64 -14.43 6.68
CA GLU A 237 -4.96 -14.48 7.28
C GLU A 237 -5.18 -15.83 7.98
N ILE A 238 -5.65 -15.82 9.22
CA ILE A 238 -6.27 -16.99 9.84
C ILE A 238 -7.76 -16.85 9.58
N HIS A 239 -8.25 -17.56 8.57
CA HIS A 239 -9.58 -17.39 8.00
C HIS A 239 -10.45 -18.61 8.28
N GLU A 240 -11.66 -18.38 8.79
CA GLU A 240 -12.64 -19.41 9.06
C GLU A 240 -14.03 -18.97 8.57
N GLU A 241 -14.74 -19.92 7.96
CA GLU A 241 -16.10 -19.77 7.47
C GLU A 241 -16.96 -20.93 7.96
N GLU A 242 -18.21 -20.63 8.32
CA GLU A 242 -19.21 -21.61 8.72
C GLU A 242 -20.52 -21.38 7.97
N LEU A 243 -21.19 -22.47 7.62
CA LEU A 243 -22.61 -22.45 7.32
C LEU A 243 -23.36 -22.82 8.60
N ARG A 244 -24.40 -22.05 8.96
CA ARG A 244 -25.15 -22.20 10.21
C ARG A 244 -26.65 -22.24 9.97
N GLY A 245 -27.32 -23.18 10.63
CA GLY A 245 -28.76 -23.36 10.64
C GLY A 245 -29.35 -23.80 9.29
N GLY A 246 -30.68 -23.85 9.24
CA GLY A 246 -31.45 -24.13 8.02
C GLY A 246 -31.44 -25.59 7.57
N THR A 247 -32.16 -25.85 6.48
CA THR A 247 -32.40 -27.19 5.94
C THR A 247 -31.24 -27.74 5.11
N LEU A 248 -30.36 -26.86 4.58
CA LEU A 248 -29.22 -27.27 3.76
C LEU A 248 -28.33 -28.26 4.52
N LEU A 249 -28.16 -28.07 5.82
CA LEU A 249 -27.24 -28.86 6.63
C LEU A 249 -27.80 -30.22 7.08
N GLY A 250 -29.02 -30.57 6.69
CA GLY A 250 -29.63 -31.86 7.04
C GLY A 250 -29.81 -32.03 8.55
N GLY A 251 -30.22 -30.97 9.25
CA GLY A 251 -30.46 -30.98 10.71
C GLY A 251 -29.23 -30.71 11.58
N ARG A 252 -28.03 -30.56 11.01
CA ARG A 252 -26.85 -30.09 11.74
C ARG A 252 -26.97 -28.61 12.04
N GLU A 253 -26.56 -28.20 13.25
CA GLU A 253 -26.56 -26.79 13.65
C GLU A 253 -25.58 -25.95 12.81
N LYS A 254 -24.39 -26.49 12.52
CA LYS A 254 -23.37 -25.82 11.72
C LYS A 254 -22.41 -26.79 11.03
N VAL A 255 -21.73 -26.30 9.99
CA VAL A 255 -20.61 -26.98 9.33
C VAL A 255 -19.55 -25.95 8.90
N THR A 256 -18.28 -26.30 9.03
CA THR A 256 -17.18 -25.48 8.54
C THR A 256 -17.17 -25.46 7.01
N ALA A 257 -17.30 -24.28 6.42
CA ALA A 257 -17.18 -24.04 4.99
C ALA A 257 -15.71 -23.98 4.54
N PHE A 258 -14.90 -23.27 5.33
CA PHE A 258 -13.47 -23.14 5.14
C PHE A 258 -12.80 -22.92 6.49
N ALA A 259 -11.60 -23.46 6.69
CA ALA A 259 -10.73 -23.03 7.79
C ALA A 259 -9.26 -23.21 7.38
N GLY A 260 -8.43 -22.19 7.59
CA GLY A 260 -7.01 -22.31 7.30
C GLY A 260 -6.19 -21.06 7.59
N HIS A 261 -4.88 -21.26 7.76
CA HIS A 261 -3.91 -20.19 7.79
C HIS A 261 -3.44 -19.90 6.35
N VAL A 262 -4.06 -18.90 5.74
CA VAL A 262 -3.76 -18.40 4.41
C VAL A 262 -2.49 -17.56 4.46
N LYS A 263 -1.49 -17.94 3.67
CA LYS A 263 -0.20 -17.24 3.58
C LYS A 263 0.15 -16.95 2.14
N MET A 264 0.76 -15.81 1.88
CA MET A 264 1.33 -15.54 0.57
C MET A 264 2.39 -16.60 0.19
N ARG A 265 2.36 -17.06 -1.05
CA ARG A 265 3.30 -18.07 -1.56
C ARG A 265 4.72 -17.47 -1.60
N PRO A 266 5.78 -18.23 -1.24
CA PRO A 266 7.11 -17.66 -1.03
C PRO A 266 7.70 -16.88 -2.21
N ASP A 267 7.46 -17.33 -3.45
CA ASP A 267 7.88 -16.66 -4.68
C ASP A 267 7.22 -15.29 -4.85
N TYR A 268 5.93 -15.16 -4.53
CA TYR A 268 5.23 -13.87 -4.53
C TYR A 268 5.69 -12.97 -3.38
N VAL A 269 6.07 -13.53 -2.22
CA VAL A 269 6.68 -12.74 -1.14
C VAL A 269 8.00 -12.12 -1.60
N ASP A 270 8.88 -12.92 -2.22
CA ASP A 270 10.17 -12.43 -2.72
C ASP A 270 10.00 -11.37 -3.82
N TYR A 271 9.13 -11.63 -4.80
CA TYR A 271 8.79 -10.66 -5.83
C TYR A 271 8.24 -9.34 -5.25
N THR A 272 7.32 -9.42 -4.28
CA THR A 272 6.71 -8.24 -3.66
C THR A 272 7.74 -7.44 -2.86
N VAL A 273 8.63 -8.11 -2.12
CA VAL A 273 9.72 -7.44 -1.38
C VAL A 273 10.65 -6.69 -2.32
N ASP A 274 11.01 -7.27 -3.47
CA ASP A 274 11.89 -6.62 -4.45
C ASP A 274 11.21 -5.43 -5.14
N LEU A 275 9.94 -5.57 -5.50
CA LEU A 275 9.13 -4.48 -6.04
C LEU A 275 9.05 -3.31 -5.04
N ILE A 276 8.77 -3.61 -3.76
CA ILE A 276 8.68 -2.59 -2.72
C ILE A 276 10.05 -1.94 -2.44
N LYS A 277 11.16 -2.68 -2.47
CA LYS A 277 12.52 -2.11 -2.37
C LYS A 277 12.81 -1.10 -3.48
N SER A 278 12.41 -1.41 -4.71
CA SER A 278 12.57 -0.52 -5.85
C SER A 278 11.75 0.77 -5.67
N ASN A 279 10.47 0.64 -5.34
CA ASN A 279 9.57 1.78 -5.12
C ASN A 279 10.01 2.62 -3.92
N ARG A 280 10.46 1.98 -2.83
CA ARG A 280 10.99 2.63 -1.63
C ARG A 280 12.16 3.56 -1.97
N ARG A 281 13.06 3.14 -2.86
CA ARG A 281 14.20 3.97 -3.28
C ARG A 281 13.74 5.26 -3.96
N MET A 282 12.74 5.18 -4.83
CA MET A 282 12.19 6.36 -5.51
C MET A 282 11.52 7.33 -4.53
N VAL A 283 10.74 6.80 -3.58
CA VAL A 283 10.11 7.63 -2.54
C VAL A 283 11.16 8.27 -1.62
N LEU A 284 12.18 7.51 -1.18
CA LEU A 284 13.26 8.04 -0.34
C LEU A 284 14.12 9.07 -1.08
N LEU A 285 14.27 8.95 -2.40
CA LEU A 285 14.99 9.93 -3.20
C LEU A 285 14.37 11.33 -3.04
N MET A 286 13.04 11.42 -3.14
CA MET A 286 12.31 12.69 -3.05
C MET A 286 12.10 13.17 -1.60
N THR A 287 11.94 12.24 -0.66
CA THR A 287 11.58 12.58 0.72
C THR A 287 12.78 12.74 1.64
N SER A 288 13.91 12.07 1.35
CA SER A 288 15.07 12.01 2.24
C SER A 288 16.38 12.28 1.53
N TYR A 289 16.76 11.49 0.52
CA TYR A 289 18.12 11.54 -0.04
C TYR A 289 18.43 12.85 -0.75
N LEU A 290 17.56 13.34 -1.67
CA LEU A 290 17.77 14.64 -2.31
C LEU A 290 17.62 15.80 -1.32
N PRO A 291 16.57 15.85 -0.45
CA PRO A 291 16.48 16.91 0.55
C PRO A 291 17.72 17.03 1.45
N TRP A 292 18.22 15.91 2.00
CA TRP A 292 19.44 15.92 2.82
C TRP A 292 20.69 16.23 2.00
N GLY A 293 20.81 15.67 0.80
CA GLY A 293 21.90 15.98 -0.11
C GLY A 293 21.99 17.46 -0.46
N PHE A 294 20.84 18.11 -0.68
CA PHE A 294 20.76 19.54 -0.95
C PHE A 294 21.06 20.42 0.26
N VAL A 295 20.69 20.00 1.48
CA VAL A 295 21.11 20.69 2.70
C VAL A 295 22.62 20.61 2.87
N VAL A 296 23.20 19.42 2.77
CA VAL A 296 24.66 19.22 2.91
C VAL A 296 25.42 20.00 1.83
N LEU A 297 24.99 19.91 0.57
CA LEU A 297 25.59 20.64 -0.54
C LEU A 297 25.45 22.15 -0.34
N GLY A 298 24.26 22.63 0.04
CA GLY A 298 23.99 24.04 0.30
C GLY A 298 24.88 24.61 1.41
N THR A 299 24.98 23.91 2.53
CA THR A 299 25.87 24.29 3.65
C THR A 299 27.35 24.27 3.24
N GLY A 300 27.79 23.25 2.50
CA GLY A 300 29.16 23.17 2.00
C GLY A 300 29.53 24.32 1.06
N LEU A 301 28.63 24.65 0.13
CA LEU A 301 28.79 25.77 -0.80
C LEU A 301 28.81 27.11 -0.05
N LEU A 302 27.96 27.28 0.96
CA LEU A 302 27.94 28.48 1.81
C LEU A 302 29.27 28.64 2.56
N ALA A 303 29.75 27.59 3.21
CA ALA A 303 31.02 27.60 3.94
C ALA A 303 32.19 27.93 3.00
N LEU A 304 32.21 27.36 1.79
CA LEU A 304 33.23 27.67 0.78
C LEU A 304 33.15 29.12 0.29
N ALA A 305 31.95 29.65 0.06
CA ALA A 305 31.74 31.04 -0.33
C ALA A 305 32.29 32.01 0.74
N LEU A 306 31.96 31.75 2.01
CA LEU A 306 32.44 32.54 3.14
C LEU A 306 33.95 32.44 3.31
N PHE A 307 34.53 31.24 3.15
CA PHE A 307 35.97 31.03 3.21
C PHE A 307 36.74 31.78 2.12
N LEU A 308 36.24 31.74 0.88
CA LEU A 308 36.84 32.47 -0.25
C LEU A 308 36.74 33.98 -0.06
N GLU A 309 35.61 34.46 0.46
CA GLU A 309 35.42 35.87 0.83
C GLU A 309 36.42 36.29 1.91
N ALA A 310 36.56 35.51 3.00
CA ALA A 310 37.51 35.77 4.08
C ALA A 310 38.97 35.79 3.58
N ARG A 311 39.36 34.86 2.71
CA ARG A 311 40.69 34.86 2.08
C ARG A 311 40.93 36.05 1.16
N SER A 312 39.89 36.59 0.52
CA SER A 312 40.00 37.76 -0.35
C SER A 312 40.21 39.07 0.42
N ARG A 313 39.84 39.09 1.71
CA ARG A 313 39.96 40.26 2.60
C ARG A 313 41.30 40.36 3.35
N ARG A 314 42.27 39.47 3.10
CA ARG A 314 43.60 39.59 3.71
C ARG A 314 44.26 40.91 3.26
N PRO A 315 44.80 41.73 4.17
CA PRO A 315 45.42 43.00 3.81
C PRO A 315 46.56 42.77 2.83
N ARG A 316 46.57 43.52 1.73
CA ARG A 316 47.76 43.66 0.88
C ARG A 316 48.85 44.28 1.78
N ALA A 317 50.02 43.64 1.87
CA ALA A 317 51.15 44.21 2.61
C ALA A 317 51.35 45.67 2.16
N PRO A 318 51.64 46.61 3.09
CA PRO A 318 51.90 47.99 2.69
C PRO A 318 53.00 47.97 1.64
N ALA A 319 52.78 48.72 0.54
CA ALA A 319 53.82 48.93 -0.44
C ALA A 319 55.03 49.50 0.31
N ALA A 320 56.20 48.85 0.19
CA ALA A 320 57.43 49.41 0.71
C ALA A 320 57.56 50.83 0.16
N ASP A 321 57.66 51.81 1.05
CA ASP A 321 57.93 53.20 0.70
C ASP A 321 59.12 53.22 -0.27
N ARG A 322 58.90 53.78 -1.45
CA ARG A 322 60.02 54.12 -2.33
C ARG A 322 60.73 55.29 -1.66
N ASP A 323 61.96 55.05 -1.21
CA ASP A 323 62.83 56.12 -0.71
C ASP A 323 62.89 57.28 -1.73
N PRO A 324 62.85 58.54 -1.28
CA PRO A 324 62.95 59.68 -2.17
C PRO A 324 64.34 59.70 -2.84
N GLU A 325 64.31 59.90 -4.16
CA GLU A 325 65.49 60.03 -5.01
C GLU A 325 66.33 61.26 -4.57
N PRO A 326 67.65 61.12 -4.35
CA PRO A 326 68.48 62.24 -3.92
C PRO A 326 68.63 63.27 -5.05
N VAL A 327 68.32 64.52 -4.75
CA VAL A 327 68.51 65.66 -5.65
C VAL A 327 70.02 65.92 -5.79
N PRO A 328 70.60 65.92 -7.02
CA PRO A 328 71.99 66.28 -7.22
C PRO A 328 72.19 67.80 -7.07
N ALA A 329 73.35 68.16 -6.50
CA ALA A 329 73.73 69.51 -6.05
C ALA A 329 73.89 70.55 -7.16
#